data_AF-A0A6J1QTY4-F1
#
_entry.id   AF-A0A6J1QTY4-F1
#
_cell.length_a   1.000
_cell.length_b   1.000
_cell.length_c   1.000
_cell.angle_alpha   90.00
_cell.angle_beta   90.00
_cell.angle_gamma   90.00
#
_symmetry.space_group_name_H-M   'P 1'
#
loop_
_entity.id
_entity.type
_entity.pdbx_description
1 polymer ?
#
loop_
_entity_poly.entity_id
_entity_poly.type
_entity_poly.pdbx_seq_one_letter_code
_entity_poly.pdbx_strand_id
1 'polypeptide(L)'
;MAERGSGLGIVAEPWLIPNDHPHWFADCRGSAAIYWRPLPRSPPCTRVEAGEGYVVAKWGPILIVAVYTPLSWDLAKIEGVLDVIDLCVRQHPQSQVIVAGDFNAKSALWGFRRPNVRGPTLEGWAAGLGLCLINRGRKSTCVRRQARRAVFVIGG
;
A
#
# COMPACT_ATOMS: atom_id res chain seq x y z
N MET A 1 17.29 -2.65 5.50
CA MET A 1 16.11 -3.55 5.52
C MET A 1 16.50 -5.01 5.21
N ALA A 2 17.59 -5.54 5.79
CA ALA A 2 18.08 -6.89 5.51
C ALA A 2 18.04 -7.86 6.71
N GLU A 3 17.47 -7.46 7.85
CA GLU A 3 17.67 -8.21 9.11
C GLU A 3 16.64 -9.31 9.41
N ARG A 4 15.62 -9.55 8.57
CA ARG A 4 14.57 -10.55 8.91
C ARG A 4 14.14 -11.51 7.80
N GLY A 5 14.89 -11.62 6.70
CA GLY A 5 14.53 -12.55 5.63
C GLY A 5 13.18 -12.24 4.95
N SER A 6 12.70 -10.99 5.05
CA SER A 6 11.46 -10.55 4.42
C SER A 6 11.60 -10.54 2.89
N GLY A 7 10.75 -11.28 2.19
CA GLY A 7 10.74 -11.35 0.72
C GLY A 7 10.07 -10.16 0.02
N LEU A 8 9.33 -9.33 0.76
CA LEU A 8 8.59 -8.16 0.26
C LEU A 8 8.67 -7.02 1.28
N GLY A 9 8.88 -5.80 0.79
CA GLY A 9 8.81 -4.55 1.52
C GLY A 9 7.96 -3.53 0.77
N ILE A 10 7.17 -2.76 1.51
CA ILE A 10 6.39 -1.62 1.01
C ILE A 10 6.84 -0.41 1.82
N VAL A 11 7.20 0.67 1.13
CA VAL A 11 7.87 1.84 1.73
C VAL A 11 7.13 3.09 1.31
N ALA A 12 6.77 3.92 2.29
CA ALA A 12 6.31 5.30 2.09
C ALA A 12 7.46 6.24 2.48
N GLU A 13 7.65 7.31 1.70
CA GLU A 13 8.74 8.28 1.83
C GLU A 13 10.15 7.68 1.99
N PRO A 14 10.59 6.82 1.05
CA PRO A 14 11.97 6.33 1.08
C PRO A 14 12.96 7.50 0.93
N TRP A 15 13.94 7.59 1.83
CA TRP A 15 15.03 8.56 1.73
C TRP A 15 15.84 8.40 0.43
N LEU A 16 15.95 7.16 -0.06
CA LEU A 16 16.60 6.83 -1.32
C LEU A 16 15.94 5.60 -1.94
N ILE A 17 15.57 5.72 -3.22
CA ILE A 17 15.25 4.57 -4.07
C ILE A 17 16.46 4.33 -4.97
N PRO A 18 17.06 3.12 -4.96
CA PRO A 18 18.17 2.82 -5.85
C PRO A 18 17.74 2.97 -7.32
N ASN A 19 18.48 3.77 -8.09
CA ASN A 19 18.22 3.94 -9.52
C ASN A 19 18.35 2.60 -10.25
N ASP A 20 17.42 2.33 -11.16
CA ASP A 20 17.39 1.16 -12.06
C ASP A 20 17.59 -0.20 -11.38
N HIS A 21 17.24 -0.30 -10.09
CA HIS A 21 17.35 -1.58 -9.39
C HIS A 21 16.22 -2.51 -9.83
N PRO A 22 16.52 -3.72 -10.34
CA PRO A 22 15.54 -4.61 -10.98
C PRO A 22 14.47 -5.19 -10.03
N HIS A 23 14.52 -4.80 -8.76
CA HIS A 23 13.67 -5.35 -7.68
C HIS A 23 13.00 -4.26 -6.86
N TRP A 24 12.93 -3.05 -7.43
CA TRP A 24 12.22 -1.91 -6.89
C TRP A 24 11.24 -1.40 -7.94
N PHE A 25 10.02 -1.13 -7.50
CA PHE A 25 9.07 -0.32 -8.24
C PHE A 25 8.72 0.90 -7.40
N ALA A 26 8.70 2.06 -8.04
CA ALA A 26 8.37 3.33 -7.41
C ALA A 26 7.19 3.99 -8.11
N ASP A 27 6.49 4.85 -7.39
CA ASP A 27 5.57 5.82 -7.95
C ASP A 27 6.35 6.88 -8.76
N CYS A 28 5.66 7.77 -9.48
CA CYS A 28 6.34 8.72 -10.38
C CYS A 28 7.16 9.80 -9.64
N ARG A 29 6.96 9.96 -8.33
CA ARG A 29 7.70 10.91 -7.48
C ARG A 29 8.73 10.26 -6.55
N GLY A 30 8.82 8.93 -6.52
CA GLY A 30 9.66 8.21 -5.56
C GLY A 30 9.18 8.34 -4.10
N SER A 31 7.92 8.68 -3.90
CA SER A 31 7.26 8.86 -2.61
C SER A 31 6.64 7.57 -2.05
N ALA A 32 6.38 6.57 -2.90
CA ALA A 32 5.95 5.24 -2.51
C ALA A 32 6.69 4.18 -3.33
N ALA A 33 7.10 3.08 -2.69
CA ALA A 33 7.86 2.03 -3.35
C ALA A 33 7.52 0.61 -2.86
N ILE A 34 7.68 -0.34 -3.78
CA ILE A 34 7.62 -1.78 -3.53
C ILE A 34 9.01 -2.33 -3.78
N TYR A 35 9.56 -3.03 -2.80
CA TYR A 35 10.79 -3.81 -2.91
C TYR A 35 10.47 -5.28 -2.72
N TRP A 36 11.10 -6.16 -3.50
CA TRP A 36 11.06 -7.58 -3.21
C TRP A 36 12.44 -8.19 -3.33
N ARG A 37 12.66 -9.30 -2.63
CA ARG A 37 13.89 -10.08 -2.77
C ARG A 37 13.59 -11.30 -3.64
N PRO A 38 14.21 -11.45 -4.82
CA PRO A 38 14.08 -12.68 -5.57
C PRO A 38 14.75 -13.83 -4.81
N LEU A 39 13.99 -14.89 -4.55
CA LEU A 39 14.51 -16.19 -4.13
C LEU A 39 14.43 -17.16 -5.31
N PRO A 40 15.27 -18.21 -5.37
CA PRO A 40 15.11 -19.26 -6.37
C PRO A 40 13.67 -19.77 -6.41
N ARG A 41 13.06 -19.81 -7.61
CA ARG A 41 11.65 -20.20 -7.86
C ARG A 41 10.58 -19.21 -7.36
N SER A 42 10.94 -17.99 -6.99
CA SER A 42 9.93 -16.94 -6.74
C SER A 42 9.20 -16.57 -8.04
N PRO A 43 7.89 -16.31 -8.01
CA PRO A 43 7.20 -15.79 -9.17
C PRO A 43 7.80 -14.42 -9.57
N PRO A 44 7.74 -14.06 -10.87
CA PRO A 44 8.13 -12.72 -11.30
C PRO A 44 7.23 -11.68 -10.64
N CYS A 45 7.81 -10.54 -10.30
CA CYS A 45 7.06 -9.35 -9.88
C CYS A 45 7.02 -8.39 -11.07
N THR A 46 5.83 -8.04 -11.53
CA THR A 46 5.63 -7.12 -12.66
C THR A 46 4.94 -5.86 -12.20
N ARG A 47 5.43 -4.71 -12.66
CA ARG A 47 4.72 -3.44 -12.47
C ARG A 47 3.44 -3.47 -13.30
N VAL A 48 2.32 -3.13 -12.67
CA VAL A 48 1.01 -3.02 -13.30
C VAL A 48 0.77 -1.57 -13.69
N GLU A 49 0.95 -0.66 -12.74
CA GLU A 49 0.67 0.75 -12.90
C GLU A 49 1.48 1.56 -11.87
N ALA A 50 1.75 2.83 -12.13
CA ALA A 50 2.05 3.78 -11.06
C ALA A 50 1.68 5.19 -11.49
N GLY A 51 1.28 6.00 -10.52
CA GLY A 51 1.01 7.42 -10.69
C GLY A 51 1.68 8.21 -9.58
N GLU A 52 1.14 9.39 -9.26
CA GLU A 52 1.64 10.18 -8.15
C GLU A 52 1.10 9.61 -6.83
N GLY A 53 1.98 9.24 -5.90
CA GLY A 53 1.59 8.73 -4.57
C GLY A 53 1.11 7.27 -4.55
N TYR A 54 1.22 6.53 -5.65
CA TYR A 54 0.96 5.08 -5.63
C TYR A 54 1.77 4.31 -6.68
N VAL A 55 2.06 3.05 -6.38
CA VAL A 55 2.57 2.08 -7.34
C VAL A 55 1.92 0.71 -7.10
N VAL A 56 1.55 0.05 -8.20
CA VAL A 56 0.92 -1.26 -8.21
C VAL A 56 1.84 -2.27 -8.88
N ALA A 57 2.03 -3.41 -8.23
CA ALA A 57 2.76 -4.54 -8.76
C ALA A 57 2.00 -5.85 -8.54
N LYS A 58 2.20 -6.81 -9.44
CA LYS A 58 1.69 -8.17 -9.32
C LYS A 58 2.83 -9.12 -9.04
N TRP A 59 2.76 -9.83 -7.93
CA TRP A 59 3.73 -10.85 -7.54
C TRP A 59 3.03 -12.20 -7.38
N GLY A 60 3.09 -13.01 -8.43
CA GLY A 60 2.31 -14.25 -8.51
C GLY A 60 0.79 -13.98 -8.38
N PRO A 61 0.10 -14.57 -7.39
CA PRO A 61 -1.33 -14.35 -7.17
C PRO A 61 -1.64 -13.07 -6.37
N ILE A 62 -0.64 -12.29 -5.96
CA ILE A 62 -0.80 -11.14 -5.07
C ILE A 62 -0.70 -9.84 -5.89
N LEU A 63 -1.71 -8.97 -5.77
CA LEU A 63 -1.67 -7.59 -6.19
C LEU A 63 -1.22 -6.73 -4.99
N ILE A 64 -0.10 -6.05 -5.15
CA ILE A 64 0.55 -5.24 -4.12
C ILE A 64 0.43 -3.78 -4.53
N VAL A 65 -0.06 -2.95 -3.63
CA VAL A 65 -0.21 -1.50 -3.84
C VAL A 65 0.56 -0.79 -2.73
N ALA A 66 1.57 -0.02 -3.11
CA ALA A 66 2.21 0.93 -2.20
C ALA A 66 1.57 2.30 -2.38
N VAL A 67 1.26 2.99 -1.29
CA VAL A 67 0.61 4.30 -1.30
C VAL A 67 1.35 5.28 -0.40
N TYR A 68 1.44 6.52 -0.84
CA TYR A 68 1.79 7.66 0.02
C TYR A 68 0.95 8.87 -0.36
N THR A 69 0.21 9.43 0.60
CA THR A 69 -0.56 10.67 0.40
C THR A 69 -0.09 11.77 1.35
N PRO A 70 0.72 12.74 0.88
CA PRO A 70 1.23 13.84 1.69
C PRO A 70 0.14 14.62 2.42
N LEU A 71 0.46 15.20 3.59
CA LEU A 71 -0.46 16.10 4.31
C LEU A 71 -0.86 17.35 3.50
N SER A 72 -0.04 17.76 2.53
CA SER A 72 -0.30 18.91 1.67
C SER A 72 -1.39 18.68 0.62
N TRP A 73 -1.78 17.42 0.36
CA TRP A 73 -2.82 17.12 -0.60
C TRP A 73 -4.22 17.40 -0.05
N ASP A 74 -5.10 17.91 -0.89
CA ASP A 74 -6.51 18.02 -0.55
C ASP A 74 -7.22 16.65 -0.64
N LEU A 75 -8.48 16.63 -0.22
CA LEU A 75 -9.26 15.39 -0.21
C LEU A 75 -9.55 14.87 -1.62
N ALA A 76 -9.83 15.76 -2.57
CA ALA A 76 -10.16 15.40 -3.95
C ALA A 76 -9.01 14.66 -4.64
N LYS A 77 -7.76 15.11 -4.44
CA LYS A 77 -6.59 14.42 -4.97
C LYS A 77 -6.41 13.02 -4.37
N ILE A 78 -6.73 12.85 -3.09
CA ILE A 78 -6.64 11.56 -2.40
C ILE A 78 -7.72 10.62 -2.92
N GLU A 79 -8.96 11.09 -3.03
CA GLU A 79 -10.08 10.32 -3.61
C GLU A 79 -9.75 9.87 -5.03
N GLY A 80 -9.16 10.73 -5.86
CA GLY A 80 -8.71 10.35 -7.20
C GLY A 80 -7.68 9.21 -7.19
N VAL A 81 -6.74 9.19 -6.25
CA VAL A 81 -5.79 8.07 -6.09
C VAL A 81 -6.52 6.81 -5.63
N LEU A 82 -7.45 6.92 -4.69
CA LEU A 82 -8.24 5.78 -4.19
C LEU A 82 -9.13 5.17 -5.29
N ASP A 83 -9.70 5.98 -6.18
CA ASP A 83 -10.52 5.55 -7.31
C ASP A 83 -9.70 4.76 -8.34
N VAL A 84 -8.48 5.22 -8.63
CA VAL A 84 -7.57 4.49 -9.52
C VAL A 84 -7.20 3.13 -8.92
N ILE A 85 -6.89 3.09 -7.61
CA ILE A 85 -6.60 1.83 -6.92
C ILE A 85 -7.83 0.92 -6.91
N ASP A 86 -9.04 1.45 -6.67
CA ASP A 86 -10.29 0.70 -6.70
C ASP A 86 -10.49 0.03 -8.08
N LEU A 87 -10.34 0.79 -9.16
CA LEU A 87 -10.44 0.27 -10.52
C LEU A 87 -9.41 -0.85 -10.76
N CYS A 88 -8.15 -0.63 -10.36
CA CYS A 88 -7.09 -1.60 -10.52
C CYS A 88 -7.40 -2.90 -9.74
N VAL A 89 -7.89 -2.80 -8.50
CA VAL A 89 -8.31 -3.96 -7.69
C VAL A 89 -9.45 -4.72 -8.36
N ARG A 90 -10.45 -4.01 -8.90
CA ARG A 90 -11.60 -4.64 -9.59
C ARG A 90 -11.21 -5.34 -10.88
N GLN A 91 -10.20 -4.85 -11.60
CA GLN A 91 -9.64 -5.50 -12.78
C GLN A 91 -8.88 -6.80 -12.47
N HIS A 92 -8.57 -7.05 -11.19
CA HIS A 92 -7.81 -8.22 -10.74
C HIS A 92 -8.60 -9.11 -9.76
N PRO A 93 -9.80 -9.60 -10.14
CA PRO A 93 -10.74 -10.25 -9.20
C PRO A 93 -10.19 -11.54 -8.57
N GLN A 94 -9.28 -12.24 -9.27
CA GLN A 94 -8.65 -13.48 -8.80
C GLN A 94 -7.43 -13.24 -7.89
N SER A 95 -6.95 -12.01 -7.77
CA SER A 95 -5.73 -11.70 -7.00
C SER A 95 -6.04 -11.51 -5.52
N GLN A 96 -5.12 -11.93 -4.67
CA GLN A 96 -5.07 -11.48 -3.28
C GLN A 96 -4.55 -10.04 -3.24
N VAL A 97 -5.19 -9.15 -2.49
CA VAL A 97 -4.83 -7.73 -2.52
C VAL A 97 -4.17 -7.32 -1.21
N ILE A 98 -3.00 -6.68 -1.32
CA ILE A 98 -2.32 -6.00 -0.23
C ILE A 98 -2.17 -4.54 -0.62
N VAL A 99 -2.84 -3.64 0.09
CA VAL A 99 -2.57 -2.21 0.00
C VAL A 99 -1.81 -1.80 1.25
N ALA A 100 -0.67 -1.14 1.12
CA ALA A 100 0.05 -0.63 2.26
C ALA A 100 0.66 0.74 1.97
N GLY A 101 0.69 1.61 2.98
CA GLY A 101 1.18 2.95 2.77
C GLY A 101 0.92 3.88 3.94
N ASP A 102 1.38 5.11 3.80
CA ASP A 102 0.99 6.19 4.70
C ASP A 102 -0.02 7.10 3.99
N PHE A 103 -1.25 7.04 4.47
CA PHE A 103 -2.37 7.81 3.93
C PHE A 103 -2.55 9.15 4.66
N ASN A 104 -1.73 9.42 5.69
CA ASN A 104 -1.88 10.55 6.61
C ASN A 104 -3.33 10.68 7.15
N ALA A 105 -4.01 9.55 7.29
CA ALA A 105 -5.40 9.45 7.70
C ALA A 105 -5.47 9.10 9.20
N LYS A 106 -6.34 9.80 9.93
CA LYS A 106 -6.56 9.58 11.36
C LYS A 106 -7.96 9.04 11.56
N SER A 107 -8.05 7.84 12.12
CA SER A 107 -9.31 7.19 12.48
C SER A 107 -9.24 6.58 13.87
N ALA A 108 -10.40 6.51 14.53
CA ALA A 108 -10.59 5.73 15.74
C ALA A 108 -10.28 4.24 15.52
N LEU A 109 -10.53 3.68 14.33
CA LEU A 109 -10.30 2.26 14.00
C LEU A 109 -8.83 1.84 14.15
N TRP A 110 -7.90 2.79 13.98
CA TRP A 110 -6.48 2.56 14.23
C TRP A 110 -5.90 3.42 15.36
N GLY A 111 -6.76 3.86 16.28
CA GLY A 111 -6.34 4.36 17.60
C GLY A 111 -6.12 5.87 17.72
N PHE A 112 -6.58 6.68 16.77
CA PHE A 112 -6.56 8.14 16.92
C PHE A 112 -7.80 8.65 17.64
N ARG A 113 -7.60 9.47 18.68
CA ARG A 113 -8.70 10.11 19.45
C ARG A 113 -9.41 11.22 18.68
N ARG A 114 -8.71 11.87 17.75
CA ARG A 114 -9.25 12.95 16.91
C ARG A 114 -9.09 12.53 15.45
N PRO A 115 -10.15 11.98 14.82
CA PRO A 115 -10.10 11.64 13.40
C PRO A 115 -9.97 12.91 12.54
N ASN A 116 -9.38 12.76 11.35
CA ASN A 116 -9.37 13.81 10.32
C ASN A 116 -10.29 13.41 9.17
N VAL A 117 -10.55 14.34 8.25
CA VAL A 117 -11.48 14.10 7.12
C VAL A 117 -11.06 12.92 6.23
N ARG A 118 -9.77 12.60 6.17
CA ARG A 118 -9.22 11.47 5.40
C ARG A 118 -9.54 10.10 6.01
N GLY A 119 -9.70 10.03 7.33
CA GLY A 119 -9.99 8.79 8.05
C GLY A 119 -11.27 8.11 7.54
N PRO A 120 -12.44 8.76 7.67
CA PRO A 120 -13.70 8.23 7.17
C PRO A 120 -13.71 7.92 5.67
N THR A 121 -13.05 8.75 4.84
CA THR A 121 -12.92 8.49 3.40
C THR A 121 -12.17 7.17 3.15
N LEU A 122 -11.05 6.93 3.83
CA LEU A 122 -10.28 5.71 3.69
C LEU A 122 -11.02 4.48 4.23
N GLU A 123 -11.79 4.65 5.31
CA GLU A 123 -12.65 3.60 5.87
C GLU A 123 -13.75 3.19 4.89
N GLY A 124 -14.48 4.17 4.35
CA GLY A 124 -15.55 3.95 3.37
C GLY A 124 -15.03 3.28 2.11
N TRP A 125 -13.89 3.75 1.58
CA TRP A 125 -13.22 3.15 0.43
C TRP A 125 -12.80 1.69 0.72
N ALA A 126 -12.15 1.44 1.86
CA ALA A 126 -11.72 0.09 2.22
C ALA A 126 -12.92 -0.86 2.37
N ALA A 127 -14.00 -0.40 3.01
CA ALA A 127 -15.25 -1.15 3.14
C ALA A 127 -15.89 -1.45 1.77
N GLY A 128 -15.91 -0.48 0.85
CA GLY A 128 -16.46 -0.62 -0.50
C GLY A 128 -15.74 -1.68 -1.37
N LEU A 129 -14.47 -1.94 -1.07
CA LEU A 129 -13.66 -2.99 -1.71
C LEU A 129 -13.64 -4.33 -0.95
N GLY A 130 -14.30 -4.39 0.22
CA GLY A 130 -14.27 -5.54 1.12
C GLY A 130 -12.88 -5.78 1.73
N LEU A 131 -12.09 -4.72 1.90
CA LEU A 131 -10.74 -4.79 2.47
C LEU A 131 -10.81 -4.82 3.99
N CYS A 132 -10.01 -5.69 4.60
CA CYS A 132 -9.83 -5.68 6.05
C CYS A 132 -8.72 -4.70 6.44
N LEU A 133 -9.02 -3.76 7.35
CA LEU A 133 -8.03 -2.87 7.96
C LEU A 133 -7.29 -3.63 9.08
N ILE A 134 -5.97 -3.79 8.96
CA ILE A 134 -5.16 -4.65 9.86
C ILE A 134 -4.31 -3.86 10.86
N ASN A 135 -4.53 -2.55 10.98
CA ASN A 135 -3.78 -1.71 11.90
C ASN A 135 -3.94 -2.14 13.36
N ARG A 136 -2.84 -2.53 14.01
CA ARG A 136 -2.79 -2.82 15.46
C ARG A 136 -1.91 -1.82 16.19
N GLY A 137 -2.51 -0.69 16.57
CA GLY A 137 -1.84 0.35 17.35
C GLY A 137 -0.65 1.01 16.63
N ARG A 138 0.25 1.63 17.40
CA ARG A 138 1.44 2.36 16.89
C ARG A 138 2.60 1.45 16.44
N LYS A 139 2.43 0.12 16.44
CA LYS A 139 3.51 -0.82 16.07
C LYS A 139 3.14 -1.52 14.77
N SER A 140 3.98 -1.30 13.76
CA SER A 140 3.99 -2.07 12.52
C SER A 140 4.03 -3.57 12.85
N THR A 141 3.11 -4.34 12.28
CA THR A 141 3.02 -5.79 12.50
C THR A 141 3.00 -6.57 11.20
N CYS A 142 3.85 -7.60 11.19
CA CYS A 142 3.92 -8.71 10.25
C CYS A 142 2.57 -9.43 10.10
N VAL A 143 2.26 -9.85 8.87
CA VAL A 143 0.96 -10.38 8.43
C VAL A 143 0.76 -11.85 8.82
N ARG A 144 -0.47 -12.21 9.26
CA ARG A 144 -0.98 -13.59 9.27
C ARG A 144 -1.74 -13.89 7.97
N ARG A 145 -1.50 -15.08 7.40
CA ARG A 145 -1.89 -15.56 6.03
C ARG A 145 -3.40 -15.70 5.73
N GLN A 146 -4.33 -15.17 6.52
CA GLN A 146 -5.76 -15.53 6.43
C GLN A 146 -6.68 -14.52 5.70
N ALA A 147 -6.27 -13.26 5.49
CA ALA A 147 -7.09 -12.29 4.76
C ALA A 147 -6.86 -12.42 3.25
N ARG A 148 -7.93 -12.58 2.46
CA ARG A 148 -7.87 -12.60 0.99
C ARG A 148 -7.61 -11.20 0.39
N ARG A 149 -8.01 -10.14 1.10
CA ARG A 149 -7.73 -8.75 0.77
C ARG A 149 -7.53 -7.93 2.05
N ALA A 150 -6.49 -7.11 2.08
CA ALA A 150 -6.07 -6.38 3.28
C ALA A 150 -5.52 -4.99 2.94
N VAL A 151 -5.78 -4.02 3.81
CA VAL A 151 -5.15 -2.69 3.81
C VAL A 151 -4.35 -2.53 5.11
N PHE A 152 -3.11 -2.08 4.95
CA PHE A 152 -2.19 -1.68 6.00
C PHE A 152 -2.00 -0.17 5.94
N VAL A 153 -2.45 0.55 6.96
CA VAL A 153 -2.23 1.99 7.05
C VAL A 153 -1.12 2.21 8.08
N ILE A 154 0.08 2.54 7.62
CA ILE A 154 1.15 2.94 8.54
C ILE A 154 0.87 4.41 8.86
N GLY A 155 0.25 4.67 10.01
CA GLY A 155 0.01 6.04 10.47
C GLY A 155 1.26 6.63 11.10
N GLY A 156 1.62 7.85 10.69
CA GLY A 156 2.61 8.70 11.38
C GLY A 156 2.20 9.13 12.79
#